data_AF-A0A2D6M0X4-F1
#
_entry.id   AF-A0A2D6M0X4-F1
#
_cell.length_a   1.000
_cell.length_b   1.000
_cell.length_c   1.000
_cell.angle_alpha   90.00
_cell.angle_beta   90.00
_cell.angle_gamma   90.00
#
_symmetry.space_group_name_H-M   'P 1'
#
loop_
_entity.id
_entity.type
_entity.pdbx_description
1 polymer ?
#
loop_
_entity_poly.entity_id
_entity_poly.type
_entity_poly.pdbx_seq_one_letter_code
_entity_poly.pdbx_strand_id
1 'polypeptide(L)'
;MELKLNNPKTFNVITFNETTCIALPSAGFSLTLDEKEHNLFKDEVSRFLKETIFHSSYVVERFAAQQEYLNSHIDSLIHENLWDLSGFTETALDTGGSSFKFEAENILEFMPSVFTLNADLVEFSSELPIKTCVTKFLPQWPSIEKASTLSFLPKNDWAGKWDVPIRFTSSGRLAGLFKPTIFHDGSFEISLNEGKAKLFLKKEDARKLLNFYFTDEESREFNIAEKAWESLSDFENKIRKFIKCFYENGFEKDTQCFSLDSVNIDGIHKALKTLKFELESETH
;
A
#
# COMPACT_ATOMS: atom_id res chain seq x y z
N MET A 1 -3.73 1.46 -35.64
CA MET A 1 -2.47 0.99 -35.03
C MET A 1 -1.83 -0.13 -35.86
N GLU A 2 -0.53 -0.07 -36.08
CA GLU A 2 0.29 -1.15 -36.65
C GLU A 2 1.32 -1.63 -35.61
N LEU A 3 1.41 -2.95 -35.36
CA LEU A 3 2.43 -3.54 -34.47
C LEU A 3 3.54 -4.15 -35.32
N LYS A 4 4.77 -3.66 -35.16
CA LYS A 4 5.95 -4.17 -35.85
C LYS A 4 6.82 -4.95 -34.87
N LEU A 5 6.88 -6.26 -35.05
CA LEU A 5 7.84 -7.12 -34.36
C LEU A 5 9.24 -6.85 -34.91
N ASN A 6 9.94 -5.90 -34.30
CA ASN A 6 11.25 -5.44 -34.78
C ASN A 6 12.33 -5.42 -33.70
N ASN A 7 12.09 -6.04 -32.53
CA ASN A 7 13.06 -6.19 -31.42
C ASN A 7 13.94 -4.94 -31.22
N PRO A 8 13.34 -3.77 -30.94
CA PRO A 8 14.09 -2.53 -30.87
C PRO A 8 15.11 -2.60 -29.71
N LYS A 9 16.33 -2.11 -29.97
CA LYS A 9 17.41 -2.14 -28.97
C LYS A 9 17.30 -1.05 -27.90
N THR A 10 16.63 0.06 -28.23
CA THR A 10 16.52 1.25 -27.38
C THR A 10 15.10 1.77 -27.36
N PHE A 11 14.66 2.23 -26.18
CA PHE A 11 13.37 2.89 -26.03
C PHE A 11 13.40 4.22 -26.78
N ASN A 12 12.36 4.51 -27.54
CA ASN A 12 12.25 5.78 -28.26
C ASN A 12 10.79 6.10 -28.60
N VAL A 13 10.44 7.38 -28.65
CA VAL A 13 9.14 7.84 -29.14
C VAL A 13 9.38 8.94 -30.18
N ILE A 14 8.84 8.76 -31.39
CA ILE A 14 8.95 9.71 -32.50
C ILE A 14 7.56 10.01 -33.02
N THR A 15 7.19 11.29 -33.07
CA THR A 15 5.96 11.74 -33.72
C THR A 15 6.29 12.44 -35.03
N PHE A 16 5.71 11.97 -36.13
CA PHE A 16 5.91 12.53 -37.47
C PHE A 16 4.61 12.39 -38.29
N ASN A 17 4.19 13.47 -38.94
CA ASN A 17 2.97 13.53 -39.77
C ASN A 17 1.76 12.84 -39.08
N GLU A 18 1.40 13.32 -37.90
CA GLU A 18 0.23 12.83 -37.13
C GLU A 18 0.31 11.35 -36.71
N THR A 19 1.46 10.70 -36.92
CA THR A 19 1.71 9.32 -36.55
C THR A 19 2.78 9.27 -35.45
N THR A 20 2.51 8.53 -34.38
CA THR A 20 3.45 8.34 -33.27
C THR A 20 4.00 6.92 -33.29
N CYS A 21 5.32 6.79 -33.44
CA CYS A 21 6.04 5.53 -33.34
C CYS A 21 6.66 5.38 -31.94
N ILE A 22 6.38 4.28 -31.25
CA ILE A 22 6.88 3.97 -29.91
C ILE A 22 7.69 2.67 -29.99
N ALA A 23 8.99 2.74 -29.76
CA ALA A 23 9.87 1.57 -29.65
C ALA A 23 9.93 1.08 -28.20
N LEU A 24 9.56 -0.20 -27.97
CA LEU A 24 9.43 -0.80 -26.64
C LEU A 24 10.34 -2.03 -26.50
N PRO A 25 11.63 -1.84 -26.16
CA PRO A 25 12.63 -2.91 -26.07
C PRO A 25 12.25 -4.04 -25.12
N SER A 26 11.73 -3.69 -23.93
CA SER A 26 11.34 -4.68 -22.91
C SER A 26 10.25 -5.63 -23.39
N ALA A 27 9.51 -5.23 -24.41
CA ALA A 27 8.40 -5.98 -24.98
C ALA A 27 8.72 -6.54 -26.39
N GLY A 28 9.85 -6.14 -26.99
CA GLY A 28 10.36 -6.69 -28.25
C GLY A 28 9.69 -6.16 -29.53
N PHE A 29 8.95 -5.05 -29.47
CA PHE A 29 8.23 -4.51 -30.62
C PHE A 29 8.21 -2.99 -30.67
N SER A 30 7.82 -2.45 -31.83
CA SER A 30 7.45 -1.06 -31.99
C SER A 30 5.96 -0.93 -32.31
N LEU A 31 5.31 0.07 -31.71
CA LEU A 31 3.93 0.43 -31.97
C LEU A 31 3.90 1.66 -32.87
N THR A 32 3.00 1.66 -33.84
CA THR A 32 2.70 2.84 -34.64
C THR A 32 1.24 3.20 -34.39
N LEU A 33 1.03 4.37 -33.79
CA LEU A 33 -0.27 4.93 -33.44
C LEU A 33 -0.62 6.02 -34.45
N ASP A 34 -1.85 5.99 -34.97
CA ASP A 34 -2.39 7.15 -35.68
C ASP A 34 -2.76 8.29 -34.70
N GLU A 35 -3.17 9.44 -35.22
CA GLU A 35 -3.49 10.62 -34.41
C GLU A 35 -4.56 10.34 -33.34
N LYS A 36 -5.60 9.61 -33.73
CA LYS A 36 -6.74 9.30 -32.85
C LYS A 36 -6.29 8.38 -31.72
N GLU A 37 -5.49 7.38 -32.02
CA GLU A 37 -4.94 6.44 -31.04
C GLU A 37 -3.91 7.10 -30.13
N HIS A 38 -3.11 8.03 -30.66
CA HIS A 38 -2.17 8.82 -29.87
C HIS A 38 -2.90 9.72 -28.87
N ASN A 39 -3.95 10.43 -29.31
CA ASN A 39 -4.76 11.27 -28.42
C ASN A 39 -5.44 10.45 -27.34
N LEU A 40 -6.02 9.29 -27.69
CA LEU A 40 -6.58 8.36 -26.72
C LEU A 40 -5.52 7.90 -25.70
N PHE A 41 -4.32 7.53 -26.18
CA PHE A 41 -3.23 7.12 -25.30
C PHE A 41 -2.84 8.23 -24.31
N LYS A 42 -2.80 9.48 -24.77
CA LYS A 42 -2.51 10.64 -23.93
C LYS A 42 -3.58 10.88 -22.87
N ASP A 43 -4.85 10.80 -23.23
CA ASP A 43 -5.97 10.93 -22.29
C ASP A 43 -5.92 9.83 -21.21
N GLU A 44 -5.54 8.62 -21.61
CA GLU A 44 -5.35 7.48 -20.73
C GLU A 44 -4.18 7.66 -19.76
N VAL A 45 -3.05 8.20 -20.22
CA VAL A 45 -1.92 8.58 -19.36
C VAL A 45 -2.31 9.67 -18.35
N SER A 46 -3.12 10.65 -18.76
CA SER A 46 -3.62 11.68 -17.84
C SER A 46 -4.60 11.10 -16.80
N ARG A 47 -5.54 10.26 -17.23
CA ARG A 47 -6.45 9.54 -16.31
C ARG A 47 -5.66 8.72 -15.29
N PHE A 48 -4.67 8.00 -15.78
CA PHE A 48 -3.79 7.18 -14.98
C PHE A 48 -3.03 7.96 -13.90
N LEU A 49 -2.51 9.14 -14.22
CA LEU A 49 -1.87 10.00 -13.23
C LEU A 49 -2.86 10.43 -12.14
N LYS A 50 -4.08 10.80 -12.52
CA LYS A 50 -5.14 11.16 -11.56
C LYS A 50 -5.47 10.01 -10.62
N GLU A 51 -5.62 8.80 -11.16
CA GLU A 51 -5.83 7.58 -10.36
C GLU A 51 -4.62 7.27 -9.46
N THR A 52 -3.41 7.54 -9.93
CA THR A 52 -2.17 7.36 -9.16
C THR A 52 -2.14 8.28 -7.95
N ILE A 53 -2.40 9.57 -8.17
CA ILE A 53 -2.49 10.59 -7.11
C ILE A 53 -3.62 10.25 -6.12
N PHE A 54 -4.79 9.87 -6.66
CA PHE A 54 -5.93 9.42 -5.88
C PHE A 54 -5.59 8.26 -4.95
N HIS A 55 -4.90 7.24 -5.49
CA HIS A 55 -4.51 6.09 -4.71
C HIS A 55 -3.58 6.49 -3.57
N SER A 56 -2.65 7.42 -3.78
CA SER A 56 -1.81 7.94 -2.69
C SER A 56 -2.63 8.56 -1.56
N SER A 57 -3.70 9.30 -1.84
CA SER A 57 -4.60 9.83 -0.80
C SER A 57 -5.32 8.72 -0.02
N TYR A 58 -5.82 7.70 -0.71
CA TYR A 58 -6.41 6.51 -0.06
C TYR A 58 -5.41 5.80 0.86
N VAL A 59 -4.17 5.62 0.37
CA VAL A 59 -3.09 4.97 1.10
C VAL A 59 -2.86 5.69 2.44
N VAL A 60 -2.74 7.02 2.43
CA VAL A 60 -2.58 7.84 3.65
C VAL A 60 -3.66 7.57 4.69
N GLU A 61 -4.93 7.53 4.30
CA GLU A 61 -6.03 7.29 5.24
C GLU A 61 -6.01 5.87 5.82
N ARG A 62 -5.70 4.87 5.00
CA ARG A 62 -5.56 3.49 5.45
C ARG A 62 -4.41 3.35 6.47
N PHE A 63 -3.27 3.97 6.21
CA PHE A 63 -2.15 4.02 7.14
C PHE A 63 -2.56 4.61 8.49
N ALA A 64 -3.30 5.72 8.47
CA ALA A 64 -3.78 6.36 9.69
C ALA A 64 -4.62 5.39 10.53
N ALA A 65 -5.59 4.70 9.91
CA ALA A 65 -6.46 3.75 10.59
C ALA A 65 -5.69 2.55 11.16
N GLN A 66 -4.77 1.97 10.38
CA GLN A 66 -3.96 0.82 10.82
C GLN A 66 -2.99 1.19 11.94
N GLN A 67 -2.36 2.38 11.84
CA GLN A 67 -1.48 2.89 12.89
C GLN A 67 -2.27 3.18 14.17
N GLU A 68 -3.44 3.81 14.06
CA GLU A 68 -4.29 4.14 15.21
C GLU A 68 -4.76 2.87 15.91
N TYR A 69 -5.17 1.87 15.14
CA TYR A 69 -5.54 0.56 15.63
C TYR A 69 -4.41 -0.09 16.45
N LEU A 70 -3.21 -0.21 15.86
CA LEU A 70 -2.06 -0.86 16.52
C LEU A 70 -1.57 -0.08 17.75
N ASN A 71 -1.47 1.25 17.65
CA ASN A 71 -1.06 2.09 18.77
C ASN A 71 -2.06 2.02 19.92
N SER A 72 -3.36 1.98 19.63
CA SER A 72 -4.39 1.88 20.67
C SER A 72 -4.32 0.54 21.42
N HIS A 73 -3.98 -0.56 20.74
CA HIS A 73 -3.73 -1.85 21.41
C HIS A 73 -2.46 -1.80 22.28
N ILE A 74 -1.35 -1.27 21.76
CA ILE A 74 -0.10 -1.11 22.51
C ILE A 74 -0.31 -0.26 23.77
N ASP A 75 -0.97 0.89 23.62
CA ASP A 75 -1.22 1.79 24.75
C ASP A 75 -2.21 1.21 25.75
N SER A 76 -3.17 0.38 25.30
CA SER A 76 -4.06 -0.36 26.20
C SER A 76 -3.27 -1.38 27.04
N LEU A 77 -2.34 -2.14 26.42
CA LEU A 77 -1.44 -3.04 27.16
C LEU A 77 -0.61 -2.29 28.21
N ILE A 78 -0.10 -1.09 27.88
CA ILE A 78 0.69 -0.28 28.82
C ILE A 78 -0.20 0.26 29.95
N HIS A 79 -1.37 0.79 29.62
CA HIS A 79 -2.27 1.43 30.58
C HIS A 79 -2.86 0.46 31.59
N GLU A 80 -3.20 -0.75 31.14
CA GLU A 80 -3.65 -1.85 31.99
C GLU A 80 -2.49 -2.52 32.75
N ASN A 81 -1.28 -1.95 32.65
CA ASN A 81 -0.06 -2.46 33.26
C ASN A 81 0.26 -3.90 32.82
N LEU A 82 -0.17 -4.33 31.64
CA LEU A 82 0.07 -5.66 31.09
C LEU A 82 1.45 -5.75 30.41
N TRP A 83 1.96 -4.63 29.91
CA TRP A 83 3.23 -4.59 29.19
C TRP A 83 4.00 -3.30 29.45
N ASP A 84 5.33 -3.40 29.53
CA ASP A 84 6.25 -2.26 29.55
C ASP A 84 7.51 -2.51 28.69
N LEU A 85 8.44 -1.54 28.68
CA LEU A 85 9.65 -1.62 27.85
C LEU A 85 10.63 -2.73 28.25
N SER A 86 10.44 -3.31 29.45
CA SER A 86 11.22 -4.42 29.99
C SER A 86 10.58 -5.78 29.73
N GLY A 87 9.26 -5.86 29.52
CA GLY A 87 8.57 -7.11 29.19
C GLY A 87 7.07 -7.08 29.48
N PHE A 88 6.44 -8.26 29.41
CA PHE A 88 5.11 -8.47 29.96
C PHE A 88 5.19 -8.60 31.48
N THR A 89 4.23 -8.01 32.17
CA THR A 89 4.22 -7.93 33.63
C THR A 89 3.55 -9.16 34.26
N GLU A 90 3.65 -9.28 35.59
CA GLU A 90 2.93 -10.32 36.34
C GLU A 90 1.40 -10.21 36.20
N THR A 91 0.86 -9.04 35.87
CA THR A 91 -0.57 -8.86 35.62
C THR A 91 -0.99 -9.39 34.24
N ALA A 92 -0.08 -9.46 33.27
CA ALA A 92 -0.33 -10.05 31.96
C ALA A 92 -0.13 -11.56 31.90
N LEU A 93 0.64 -12.14 32.81
CA LEU A 93 1.07 -13.54 32.74
C LEU A 93 0.34 -14.44 33.73
N ASP A 94 0.20 -15.71 33.38
CA ASP A 94 -0.34 -16.76 34.23
C ASP A 94 0.56 -17.07 35.44
N THR A 95 0.08 -17.96 36.32
CA THR A 95 0.87 -18.39 37.49
C THR A 95 1.97 -19.35 37.03
N GLY A 96 3.13 -18.79 36.68
CA GLY A 96 4.25 -19.55 36.12
C GLY A 96 4.99 -18.81 35.01
N GLY A 97 4.38 -17.79 34.41
CA GLY A 97 4.98 -17.02 33.32
C GLY A 97 5.04 -17.79 32.00
N SER A 98 4.25 -18.85 31.87
CA SER A 98 4.20 -19.75 30.72
C SER A 98 3.18 -19.32 29.66
N SER A 99 2.14 -18.57 30.04
CA SER A 99 1.12 -18.08 29.13
C SER A 99 0.66 -16.67 29.50
N PHE A 100 -0.17 -16.09 28.63
CA PHE A 100 -0.90 -14.87 28.95
C PHE A 100 -2.14 -15.18 29.78
N LYS A 101 -2.56 -14.20 30.58
CA LYS A 101 -3.91 -14.09 31.10
C LYS A 101 -4.84 -13.56 30.01
N PHE A 102 -6.13 -13.83 30.18
CA PHE A 102 -7.18 -13.48 29.23
C PHE A 102 -7.12 -12.02 28.76
N GLU A 103 -6.85 -11.08 29.65
CA GLU A 103 -6.82 -9.64 29.32
C GLU A 103 -5.70 -9.30 28.32
N ALA A 104 -4.47 -9.77 28.58
CA ALA A 104 -3.34 -9.55 27.69
C ALA A 104 -3.48 -10.36 26.39
N GLU A 105 -3.94 -11.60 26.52
CA GLU A 105 -4.19 -12.50 25.39
C GLU A 105 -5.18 -11.88 24.41
N ASN A 106 -6.36 -11.48 24.90
CA ASN A 106 -7.42 -10.88 24.09
C ASN A 106 -6.92 -9.66 23.29
N ILE A 107 -6.18 -8.74 23.93
CA ILE A 107 -5.63 -7.57 23.22
C ILE A 107 -4.63 -8.01 22.14
N LEU A 108 -3.73 -8.96 22.44
CA LEU A 108 -2.74 -9.44 21.47
C LEU A 108 -3.37 -10.22 20.31
N GLU A 109 -4.39 -11.03 20.57
CA GLU A 109 -5.11 -11.84 19.57
C GLU A 109 -5.87 -10.98 18.56
N PHE A 110 -6.30 -9.78 18.96
CA PHE A 110 -6.94 -8.84 18.05
C PHE A 110 -5.94 -8.13 17.13
N MET A 111 -4.71 -7.82 17.56
CA MET A 111 -3.74 -7.06 16.75
C MET A 111 -3.53 -7.57 15.29
N PRO A 112 -3.52 -8.88 14.99
CA PRO A 112 -3.54 -9.41 13.62
C PRO A 112 -4.68 -8.93 12.72
N SER A 113 -5.78 -8.46 13.31
CA SER A 113 -6.93 -7.90 12.59
C SER A 113 -6.61 -6.57 11.91
N VAL A 114 -5.42 -6.00 12.06
CA VAL A 114 -4.96 -4.80 11.32
C VAL A 114 -5.09 -4.92 9.78
N PHE A 115 -5.24 -6.12 9.25
CA PHE A 115 -5.48 -6.38 7.83
C PHE A 115 -6.97 -6.45 7.42
N THR A 116 -7.92 -6.25 8.35
CA THR A 116 -9.36 -6.19 8.06
C THR A 116 -9.77 -4.84 7.47
N LEU A 117 -11.08 -4.65 7.26
CA LEU A 117 -11.61 -3.44 6.65
C LEU A 117 -11.45 -2.24 7.61
N ASN A 118 -11.24 -1.04 7.09
CA ASN A 118 -11.06 0.16 7.95
C ASN A 118 -12.26 0.38 8.89
N ALA A 119 -13.47 0.05 8.45
CA ALA A 119 -14.66 0.12 9.30
C ALA A 119 -14.54 -0.83 10.51
N ASP A 120 -14.10 -2.06 10.28
CA ASP A 120 -13.87 -3.06 11.32
C ASP A 120 -12.76 -2.59 12.27
N LEU A 121 -11.67 -2.01 11.76
CA LEU A 121 -10.60 -1.46 12.60
C LEU A 121 -11.11 -0.34 13.52
N VAL A 122 -11.96 0.54 13.00
CA VAL A 122 -12.57 1.62 13.79
C VAL A 122 -13.52 1.06 14.85
N GLU A 123 -14.29 0.03 14.51
CA GLU A 123 -15.16 -0.68 15.46
C GLU A 123 -14.36 -1.36 16.57
N PHE A 124 -13.34 -2.16 16.23
CA PHE A 124 -12.46 -2.79 17.21
C PHE A 124 -11.75 -1.76 18.09
N SER A 125 -11.27 -0.66 17.49
CA SER A 125 -10.64 0.44 18.24
C SER A 125 -11.63 1.17 19.16
N SER A 126 -12.93 1.07 18.87
CA SER A 126 -13.96 1.76 19.65
C SER A 126 -14.14 1.18 21.04
N GLU A 127 -13.83 -0.11 21.20
CA GLU A 127 -13.95 -0.91 22.42
C GLU A 127 -12.72 -0.81 23.33
N LEU A 128 -11.61 -0.28 22.82
CA LEU A 128 -10.38 -0.13 23.60
C LEU A 128 -10.48 1.00 24.63
N PRO A 129 -9.86 0.83 25.81
CA PRO A 129 -9.86 1.83 26.88
C PRO A 129 -9.09 3.11 26.49
N ILE A 130 -8.07 2.98 25.63
CA ILE A 130 -7.29 4.10 25.12
C ILE A 130 -7.44 4.22 23.62
N LYS A 131 -7.76 5.44 23.18
CA LYS A 131 -7.74 5.84 21.76
C LYS A 131 -6.58 6.78 21.54
N THR A 132 -5.71 6.41 20.61
CA THR A 132 -4.51 7.18 20.32
C THR A 132 -4.73 8.15 19.17
N CYS A 133 -4.24 9.37 19.30
CA CYS A 133 -4.30 10.35 18.21
C CYS A 133 -3.03 10.25 17.36
N VAL A 134 -3.11 9.52 16.25
CA VAL A 134 -1.95 9.30 15.36
C VAL A 134 -1.50 10.55 14.60
N THR A 135 -2.32 11.61 14.56
CA THR A 135 -2.03 12.85 13.83
C THR A 135 -0.73 13.53 14.27
N LYS A 136 -0.19 13.21 15.46
CA LYS A 136 1.10 13.71 15.94
C LYS A 136 2.30 12.99 15.29
N PHE A 137 2.15 11.71 14.96
CA PHE A 137 3.24 10.83 14.53
C PHE A 137 3.20 10.58 13.03
N LEU A 138 2.00 10.45 12.46
CA LEU A 138 1.78 10.18 11.05
C LEU A 138 2.43 11.20 10.10
N PRO A 139 2.43 12.54 10.36
CA PRO A 139 3.10 13.50 9.47
C PRO A 139 4.62 13.33 9.36
N GLN A 140 5.23 12.61 10.30
CA GLN A 140 6.66 12.36 10.31
C GLN A 140 7.05 11.25 9.33
N TRP A 141 6.07 10.47 8.84
CA TRP A 141 6.33 9.30 8.01
C TRP A 141 6.63 9.67 6.57
N PRO A 142 7.60 9.00 5.92
CA PRO A 142 7.97 9.29 4.54
C PRO A 142 6.81 9.20 3.55
N SER A 143 5.89 8.23 3.69
CA SER A 143 4.73 8.10 2.79
C SER A 143 3.81 9.32 2.84
N ILE A 144 3.58 9.85 4.05
CA ILE A 144 2.69 10.97 4.35
C ILE A 144 3.35 12.27 3.92
N GLU A 145 4.64 12.43 4.23
CA GLU A 145 5.46 13.56 3.76
C GLU A 145 5.43 13.64 2.23
N LYS A 146 5.71 12.53 1.53
CA LYS A 146 5.66 12.47 0.07
C LYS A 146 4.26 12.79 -0.43
N ALA A 147 3.22 12.08 0.02
CA ALA A 147 1.86 12.28 -0.43
C ALA A 147 1.34 13.72 -0.20
N SER A 148 1.80 14.40 0.85
CA SER A 148 1.41 15.80 1.16
C SER A 148 1.84 16.81 0.08
N THR A 149 2.78 16.44 -0.78
CA THR A 149 3.28 17.31 -1.87
C THR A 149 2.53 17.15 -3.19
N LEU A 150 1.58 16.21 -3.26
CA LEU A 150 0.70 16.01 -4.40
C LEU A 150 -0.42 17.06 -4.42
N SER A 151 -0.88 17.41 -5.63
CA SER A 151 -2.09 18.21 -5.77
C SER A 151 -3.29 17.54 -5.10
N PHE A 152 -4.08 18.34 -4.38
CA PHE A 152 -5.23 17.83 -3.66
C PHE A 152 -6.40 17.60 -4.62
N LEU A 153 -6.87 16.36 -4.71
CA LEU A 153 -8.16 16.07 -5.35
C LEU A 153 -9.29 16.46 -4.38
N PRO A 154 -10.32 17.19 -4.85
CA PRO A 154 -11.48 17.53 -4.03
C PRO A 154 -12.02 16.30 -3.29
N LYS A 155 -12.38 16.48 -2.02
CA LYS A 155 -12.86 15.38 -1.16
C LYS A 155 -13.99 14.56 -1.78
N ASN A 156 -14.87 15.18 -2.55
CA ASN A 156 -15.98 14.50 -3.21
C ASN A 156 -15.52 13.50 -4.29
N ASP A 157 -14.35 13.70 -4.88
CA ASP A 157 -13.83 12.81 -5.92
C ASP A 157 -13.27 11.51 -5.32
N TRP A 158 -12.96 11.53 -4.02
CA TRP A 158 -12.46 10.37 -3.27
C TRP A 158 -13.33 9.89 -2.12
N ALA A 159 -14.36 10.63 -1.74
CA ALA A 159 -15.29 10.26 -0.67
C ALA A 159 -16.01 8.94 -1.02
N GLY A 160 -15.47 7.84 -0.53
CA GLY A 160 -16.06 6.52 -0.64
C GLY A 160 -15.75 5.70 0.60
N LYS A 161 -16.59 4.70 0.88
CA LYS A 161 -16.33 3.73 1.93
C LYS A 161 -15.07 2.92 1.63
N TRP A 162 -14.01 3.15 2.38
CA TRP A 162 -12.66 2.61 2.21
C TRP A 162 -12.50 1.18 2.72
N ASP A 163 -13.59 0.42 2.64
CA ASP A 163 -13.74 -0.80 3.42
C ASP A 163 -12.71 -1.85 2.95
N VAL A 164 -12.43 -1.98 1.66
CA VAL A 164 -11.48 -2.99 1.14
C VAL A 164 -10.04 -2.48 1.05
N PRO A 165 -9.02 -3.33 1.33
CA PRO A 165 -7.59 -2.98 1.30
C PRO A 165 -7.06 -2.62 -0.10
N ILE A 166 -7.80 -2.98 -1.15
CA ILE A 166 -7.39 -2.79 -2.52
C ILE A 166 -8.60 -2.28 -3.31
N ARG A 167 -8.73 -0.96 -3.44
CA ARG A 167 -9.48 -0.37 -4.55
C ARG A 167 -8.53 -0.20 -5.74
N PHE A 168 -8.37 -1.25 -6.53
CA PHE A 168 -8.05 -1.04 -7.93
C PHE A 168 -9.37 -0.93 -8.67
N THR A 169 -9.80 0.30 -8.94
CA THR A 169 -10.89 0.52 -9.89
C THR A 169 -10.45 1.49 -10.97
N SER A 170 -9.73 1.01 -11.98
CA SER A 170 -10.14 1.42 -13.32
C SER A 170 -11.51 0.78 -13.53
N SER A 171 -12.57 1.50 -13.15
CA SER A 171 -13.91 0.95 -12.96
C SER A 171 -14.31 -0.03 -14.08
N GLY A 172 -14.98 -1.12 -13.70
CA GLY A 172 -15.47 -2.18 -14.58
C GLY A 172 -16.42 -1.75 -15.70
N ARG A 173 -16.58 -0.44 -15.96
CA ARG A 173 -17.20 0.11 -17.17
C ARG A 173 -16.21 0.30 -18.34
N LEU A 174 -14.91 0.05 -18.12
CA LEU A 174 -13.84 0.13 -19.14
C LEU A 174 -13.60 -1.21 -19.86
N ALA A 175 -14.64 -1.84 -20.39
CA ALA A 175 -14.51 -3.07 -21.18
C ALA A 175 -13.96 -2.83 -22.61
N GLY A 176 -13.64 -1.59 -22.99
CA GLY A 176 -13.31 -1.26 -24.39
C GLY A 176 -12.13 -0.33 -24.65
N LEU A 177 -11.48 0.27 -23.64
CA LEU A 177 -10.39 1.24 -23.89
C LEU A 177 -9.37 1.16 -22.74
N PHE A 178 -8.14 0.76 -23.08
CA PHE A 178 -6.91 0.83 -22.27
C PHE A 178 -7.07 0.61 -20.76
N LYS A 179 -6.69 -0.58 -20.27
CA LYS A 179 -6.51 -0.86 -18.84
C LYS A 179 -5.02 -0.88 -18.48
N PRO A 180 -4.39 0.27 -18.21
CA PRO A 180 -3.15 0.28 -17.47
C PRO A 180 -3.37 -0.21 -16.05
N THR A 181 -2.98 -1.45 -15.79
CA THR A 181 -2.75 -1.90 -14.41
C THR A 181 -1.27 -1.64 -14.15
N ILE A 182 -0.95 -0.65 -13.30
CA ILE A 182 0.35 -0.64 -12.65
C ILE A 182 0.32 -1.76 -11.63
N PHE A 183 1.27 -2.65 -11.73
CA PHE A 183 1.57 -3.54 -10.64
C PHE A 183 2.46 -2.78 -9.64
N HIS A 184 2.38 -3.10 -8.35
CA HIS A 184 3.21 -2.45 -7.31
C HIS A 184 4.72 -2.44 -7.62
N ASP A 185 5.18 -3.31 -8.52
CA ASP A 185 6.55 -3.34 -9.03
C ASP A 185 6.86 -2.31 -10.13
N GLY A 186 5.91 -1.43 -10.47
CA GLY A 186 6.00 -0.41 -11.51
C GLY A 186 5.89 -0.94 -12.94
N SER A 187 5.64 -2.23 -13.15
CA SER A 187 5.34 -2.79 -14.47
C SER A 187 3.94 -2.35 -14.94
N PHE A 188 3.75 -2.34 -16.26
CA PHE A 188 2.60 -1.72 -16.89
C PHE A 188 1.98 -2.63 -17.94
N GLU A 189 0.68 -2.91 -17.79
CA GLU A 189 -0.10 -3.61 -18.82
C GLU A 189 -0.74 -2.59 -19.77
N ILE A 190 -0.47 -2.67 -21.07
CA ILE A 190 -1.15 -1.86 -22.08
C ILE A 190 -2.14 -2.73 -22.83
N SER A 191 -3.42 -2.43 -22.70
CA SER A 191 -4.47 -3.06 -23.51
C SER A 191 -4.65 -2.30 -24.84
N LEU A 192 -4.39 -2.96 -25.96
CA LEU A 192 -4.53 -2.44 -27.32
C LEU A 192 -5.78 -2.99 -28.03
N ASN A 193 -6.21 -2.33 -29.11
CA ASN A 193 -7.32 -2.77 -29.97
C ASN A 193 -8.59 -3.13 -29.18
N GLU A 194 -9.09 -2.19 -28.37
CA GLU A 194 -10.27 -2.41 -27.52
C GLU A 194 -10.11 -3.59 -26.52
N GLY A 195 -8.88 -3.88 -26.10
CA GLY A 195 -8.57 -4.96 -25.17
C GLY A 195 -8.32 -6.33 -25.82
N LYS A 196 -8.30 -6.42 -27.15
CA LYS A 196 -8.00 -7.67 -27.89
C LYS A 196 -6.54 -8.09 -27.80
N ALA A 197 -5.64 -7.16 -27.49
CA ALA A 197 -4.22 -7.46 -27.27
C ALA A 197 -3.74 -6.81 -25.97
N LYS A 198 -2.84 -7.48 -25.26
CA LYS A 198 -2.20 -6.98 -24.04
C LYS A 198 -0.70 -6.97 -24.21
N LEU A 199 -0.07 -5.88 -23.82
CA LEU A 199 1.37 -5.73 -23.80
C LEU A 199 1.83 -5.56 -22.36
N PHE A 200 2.93 -6.19 -22.02
CA PHE A 200 3.53 -6.06 -20.70
C PHE A 200 4.86 -5.32 -20.86
N LEU A 201 4.96 -4.17 -20.20
CA LEU A 201 6.17 -3.36 -20.15
C LEU A 201 6.83 -3.52 -18.78
N LYS A 202 8.15 -3.61 -18.77
CA LYS A 202 8.94 -3.51 -17.54
C LYS A 202 8.95 -2.07 -17.03
N LYS A 203 9.19 -1.90 -15.73
CA LYS A 203 9.16 -0.60 -15.02
C LYS A 203 9.94 0.50 -15.75
N GLU A 204 11.11 0.19 -16.29
CA GLU A 204 11.98 1.18 -16.91
C GLU A 204 11.41 1.75 -18.21
N ASP A 205 10.86 0.90 -19.07
CA ASP A 205 10.24 1.34 -20.32
C ASP A 205 8.86 1.96 -20.07
N ALA A 206 8.09 1.42 -19.10
CA ALA A 206 6.84 2.00 -18.67
C ALA A 206 7.02 3.44 -18.16
N ARG A 207 8.01 3.68 -17.30
CA ARG A 207 8.35 5.03 -16.81
C ARG A 207 8.77 5.97 -17.93
N LYS A 208 9.64 5.52 -18.85
CA LYS A 208 10.04 6.36 -19.99
C LYS A 208 8.87 6.73 -20.88
N LEU A 209 7.93 5.80 -21.06
CA LEU A 209 6.71 6.03 -21.82
C LEU A 209 5.80 7.03 -21.12
N LEU A 210 5.53 6.86 -19.83
CA LEU A 210 4.73 7.80 -19.04
C LEU A 210 5.35 9.19 -19.03
N ASN A 211 6.65 9.30 -18.73
CA ASN A 211 7.38 10.58 -18.70
C ASN A 211 7.43 11.28 -20.06
N PHE A 212 7.34 10.55 -21.17
CA PHE A 212 7.23 11.18 -22.50
C PHE A 212 5.90 11.94 -22.65
N TYR A 213 4.83 11.42 -22.07
CA TYR A 213 3.49 12.01 -22.16
C TYR A 213 3.16 12.99 -21.04
N PHE A 214 3.89 12.92 -19.92
CA PHE A 214 3.77 13.86 -18.81
C PHE A 214 4.49 15.18 -19.09
N THR A 215 3.94 16.25 -18.55
CA THR A 215 4.68 17.49 -18.29
C THR A 215 5.70 17.28 -17.16
N ASP A 216 6.61 18.24 -16.96
CA ASP A 216 7.58 18.20 -15.86
C ASP A 216 6.89 18.16 -14.49
N GLU A 217 5.76 18.87 -14.35
CA GLU A 217 4.96 18.89 -13.13
C GLU A 217 4.28 17.55 -12.87
N GLU A 218 3.61 16.98 -13.89
CA GLU A 218 2.98 15.66 -13.83
C GLU A 218 4.00 14.55 -13.52
N SER A 219 5.19 14.64 -14.11
CA SER A 219 6.30 13.72 -13.84
C SER A 219 6.76 13.83 -12.38
N ARG A 220 6.83 15.05 -11.83
CA ARG A 220 7.16 15.27 -10.42
C ARG A 220 6.10 14.66 -9.50
N GLU A 221 4.82 14.89 -9.78
CA GLU A 221 3.70 14.32 -9.02
C GLU A 221 3.70 12.79 -9.07
N PHE A 222 3.88 12.20 -10.26
CA PHE A 222 3.97 10.75 -10.40
C PHE A 222 5.10 10.14 -9.55
N ASN A 223 6.30 10.74 -9.59
CA ASN A 223 7.44 10.26 -8.81
C ASN A 223 7.20 10.38 -7.29
N ILE A 224 6.50 11.41 -6.85
CA ILE A 224 6.11 11.57 -5.44
C ILE A 224 5.14 10.46 -5.03
N ALA A 225 4.09 10.24 -5.84
CA ALA A 225 3.06 9.23 -5.58
C ALA A 225 3.67 7.82 -5.51
N GLU A 226 4.55 7.49 -6.46
CA GLU A 226 5.26 6.21 -6.50
C GLU A 226 6.11 5.99 -5.24
N LYS A 227 6.89 7.00 -4.82
CA LYS A 227 7.69 6.89 -3.60
C LYS A 227 6.82 6.72 -2.35
N ALA A 228 5.57 7.22 -2.33
CA ALA A 228 4.63 7.00 -1.24
C ALA A 228 4.12 5.55 -1.23
N TRP A 229 3.94 4.93 -2.40
CA TRP A 229 3.57 3.51 -2.52
C TRP A 229 4.67 2.55 -2.12
N GLU A 230 5.92 2.89 -2.43
CA GLU A 230 7.09 2.12 -1.96
C GLU A 230 7.09 2.09 -0.42
N SER A 231 6.87 3.23 0.23
CA SER A 231 6.74 3.32 1.68
C SER A 231 5.54 2.55 2.25
N LEU A 232 4.41 2.44 1.52
CA LEU A 232 3.31 1.51 1.87
C LEU A 232 3.76 0.07 1.90
N SER A 233 4.43 -0.35 0.85
CA SER A 233 4.89 -1.73 0.73
C SER A 233 5.84 -2.06 1.88
N ASP A 234 6.71 -1.13 2.26
CA ASP A 234 7.62 -1.27 3.39
C ASP A 234 6.89 -1.41 4.74
N PHE A 235 5.90 -0.56 5.01
CA PHE A 235 5.11 -0.65 6.24
C PHE A 235 4.26 -1.92 6.31
N GLU A 236 3.59 -2.28 5.21
CA GLU A 236 2.84 -3.52 5.14
C GLU A 236 3.75 -4.72 5.42
N ASN A 237 4.98 -4.70 4.87
CA ASN A 237 5.98 -5.71 5.16
C ASN A 237 6.41 -5.72 6.64
N LYS A 238 6.50 -4.57 7.30
CA LYS A 238 6.78 -4.47 8.75
C LYS A 238 5.68 -5.08 9.59
N ILE A 239 4.42 -4.71 9.35
CA ILE A 239 3.27 -5.35 10.03
C ILE A 239 3.25 -6.85 9.74
N ARG A 240 3.45 -7.27 8.48
CA ARG A 240 3.47 -8.70 8.11
C ARG A 240 4.57 -9.45 8.86
N LYS A 241 5.75 -8.86 9.05
CA LYS A 241 6.82 -9.45 9.86
C LYS A 241 6.41 -9.56 11.32
N PHE A 242 5.80 -8.52 11.89
CA PHE A 242 5.27 -8.56 13.25
C PHE A 242 4.24 -9.70 13.44
N ILE A 243 3.26 -9.82 12.54
CA ILE A 243 2.26 -10.89 12.60
C ILE A 243 2.86 -12.27 12.34
N LYS A 244 3.86 -12.38 11.46
CA LYS A 244 4.63 -13.61 11.26
C LYS A 244 5.35 -14.02 12.55
N CYS A 245 5.92 -13.06 13.29
CA CYS A 245 6.51 -13.33 14.59
C CYS A 245 5.45 -13.83 15.59
N PHE A 246 4.21 -13.32 15.58
CA PHE A 246 3.16 -13.85 16.44
C PHE A 246 2.91 -15.33 16.14
N TYR A 247 2.75 -15.68 14.86
CA TYR A 247 2.55 -17.07 14.45
C TYR A 247 3.73 -17.98 14.83
N GLU A 248 4.97 -17.51 14.67
CA GLU A 248 6.17 -18.28 15.02
C GLU A 248 6.38 -18.44 16.54
N ASN A 249 5.65 -17.68 17.36
CA ASN A 249 5.80 -17.64 18.81
C ASN A 249 4.52 -18.03 19.57
N GLY A 250 3.63 -18.79 18.92
CA GLY A 250 2.52 -19.47 19.57
C GLY A 250 1.13 -18.96 19.21
N PHE A 251 0.97 -17.96 18.34
CA PHE A 251 -0.36 -17.59 17.82
C PHE A 251 -0.77 -18.57 16.71
N GLU A 252 -1.94 -19.20 16.83
CA GLU A 252 -2.45 -20.17 15.86
C GLU A 252 -3.36 -19.50 14.83
N LYS A 253 -3.05 -19.69 13.55
CA LYS A 253 -3.76 -18.99 12.47
C LYS A 253 -5.21 -19.44 12.30
N ASP A 254 -5.46 -20.73 12.46
CA ASP A 254 -6.77 -21.31 12.17
C ASP A 254 -7.79 -21.02 13.28
N THR A 255 -7.32 -20.99 14.52
CA THR A 255 -8.14 -20.69 15.71
C THR A 255 -8.10 -19.22 16.11
N GLN A 256 -7.17 -18.44 15.56
CA GLN A 256 -6.93 -17.04 15.90
C GLN A 256 -6.70 -16.81 17.40
N CYS A 257 -5.98 -17.73 18.04
CA CYS A 257 -5.70 -17.65 19.47
C CYS A 257 -4.27 -18.09 19.80
N PHE A 258 -3.77 -17.80 20.99
CA PHE A 258 -2.49 -18.35 21.44
C PHE A 258 -2.63 -19.82 21.85
N SER A 259 -1.72 -20.65 21.36
CA SER A 259 -1.55 -22.04 21.76
C SER A 259 -0.74 -22.09 23.05
N LEU A 260 -1.44 -22.30 24.16
CA LEU A 260 -0.88 -22.33 25.53
C LEU A 260 0.39 -23.17 25.68
N ASP A 261 0.54 -24.25 24.91
CA ASP A 261 1.69 -25.17 24.98
C ASP A 261 2.94 -24.69 24.21
N SER A 262 2.83 -23.61 23.43
CA SER A 262 3.87 -23.15 22.51
C SER A 262 4.14 -21.64 22.55
N VAL A 263 3.55 -20.92 23.50
CA VAL A 263 3.72 -19.46 23.62
C VAL A 263 5.16 -19.11 24.00
N ASN A 264 5.82 -18.34 23.15
CA ASN A 264 7.12 -17.75 23.43
C ASN A 264 6.95 -16.25 23.75
N ILE A 265 6.72 -15.95 25.03
CA ILE A 265 6.49 -14.60 25.56
C ILE A 265 7.61 -13.63 25.17
N ASP A 266 8.88 -14.06 25.26
CA ASP A 266 10.04 -13.22 24.91
C ASP A 266 10.06 -12.86 23.42
N GLY A 267 9.66 -13.80 22.56
CA GLY A 267 9.54 -13.57 21.12
C GLY A 267 8.47 -12.53 20.81
N ILE A 268 7.31 -12.64 21.45
CA ILE A 268 6.19 -11.69 21.31
C ILE A 268 6.58 -10.32 21.84
N HIS A 269 7.23 -10.25 23.02
CA HIS A 269 7.74 -9.00 23.58
C HIS A 269 8.68 -8.28 22.60
N LYS A 270 9.66 -9.00 22.04
CA LYS A 270 10.59 -8.44 21.06
C LYS A 270 9.86 -7.92 19.83
N ALA A 271 8.91 -8.68 19.30
CA ALA A 271 8.10 -8.27 18.15
C ALA A 271 7.30 -6.99 18.44
N LEU A 272 6.64 -6.93 19.60
CA LEU A 272 5.85 -5.78 20.03
C LEU A 272 6.72 -4.54 20.25
N LYS A 273 7.90 -4.71 20.86
CA LYS A 273 8.89 -3.63 21.06
C LYS A 273 9.40 -3.09 19.73
N THR A 274 9.70 -3.97 18.77
CA THR A 274 10.11 -3.57 17.41
C THR A 274 8.98 -2.84 16.70
N LEU A 275 7.76 -3.37 16.73
CA LEU A 275 6.60 -2.71 16.12
C LEU A 275 6.40 -1.31 16.73
N LYS A 276 6.37 -1.19 18.06
CA LYS A 276 6.23 0.10 18.75
C LYS A 276 7.30 1.09 18.30
N PHE A 277 8.56 0.66 18.25
CA PHE A 277 9.64 1.50 17.77
C PHE A 277 9.39 1.94 16.31
N GLU A 278 9.09 1.00 15.41
CA GLU A 278 8.81 1.30 14.00
C GLU A 278 7.62 2.26 13.83
N LEU A 279 6.55 2.11 14.63
CA LEU A 279 5.39 3.00 14.61
C LEU A 279 5.73 4.42 15.07
N GLU A 280 6.73 4.55 15.95
CA GLU A 280 7.19 5.82 16.53
C GLU A 280 8.34 6.47 15.74
N SER A 281 9.13 5.72 14.97
CA SER A 281 10.49 6.12 14.56
C SER A 281 10.74 6.29 13.07
N GLU A 282 9.76 6.28 12.18
CA GLU A 282 10.04 6.53 10.75
C GLU A 282 10.29 8.02 10.46
N THR A 283 11.53 8.48 10.62
CA THR A 283 12.02 9.81 10.19
C THR A 283 13.40 9.79 9.52
N HIS A 284 13.92 8.60 9.16
CA HIS A 284 15.26 8.46 8.56
C HIS A 284 15.22 7.61 7.29
#